data_AF-A0A644YA39-F1
#
_entry.id   AF-A0A644YA39-F1
#
_cell.length_a   1.000
_cell.length_b   1.000
_cell.length_c   1.000
_cell.angle_alpha   90.00
_cell.angle_beta   90.00
_cell.angle_gamma   90.00
#
_symmetry.space_group_name_H-M   'P 1'
#
loop_
_entity.id
_entity.type
_entity.pdbx_description
1 polymer ?
#
loop_
_entity_poly.entity_id
_entity_poly.type
_entity_poly.pdbx_seq_one_letter_code
_entity_poly.pdbx_strand_id
1 'polypeptide(L)'
;MGVRSISIPETPYGVGEGYPPFKSGYWDPIFKACADRNIVLSLHIGGGISLVKRAEGFDLDDMMILTPLISTIAATDVMLSGAIKKFVVMGGCDGRSKSRDYYTEFAKALPKDTVILTAGCAKYKYIKLNLGDIGGIPRVLDAGQCNDSYSLALIALKLKEVFGLDDINDLPIAYNIAWYEQKAVIVLLALLYLGVKNIHLGPTLPAFLSPNVANVLVENFGIAGISSVEDDLKVLVG
;
A
#
# COMPACT_ATOMS: atom_id res chain seq x y z
N MET A 1 -11.65 -25.74 7.72
CA MET A 1 -10.74 -24.57 7.77
C MET A 1 -9.96 -24.55 6.47
N GLY A 2 -10.15 -23.54 5.62
CA GLY A 2 -9.45 -23.42 4.33
C GLY A 2 -8.31 -22.40 4.42
N VAL A 3 -7.35 -22.48 3.51
CA VAL A 3 -6.27 -21.49 3.36
C VAL A 3 -6.89 -20.12 3.05
N ARG A 4 -6.51 -19.09 3.81
CA ARG A 4 -7.04 -17.71 3.68
C ARG A 4 -6.03 -16.71 3.13
N SER A 5 -4.75 -17.07 3.17
CA SER A 5 -3.67 -16.33 2.54
C SER A 5 -2.62 -17.31 2.05
N ILE A 6 -1.98 -16.99 0.93
CA ILE A 6 -0.75 -17.66 0.49
C ILE A 6 0.33 -16.61 0.29
N SER A 7 1.58 -17.00 0.55
CA SER A 7 2.73 -16.14 0.31
C SER A 7 3.50 -16.62 -0.90
N ILE A 8 3.82 -15.71 -1.82
CA ILE A 8 4.72 -15.95 -2.96
C ILE A 8 5.86 -14.93 -2.94
N PRO A 9 7.06 -15.24 -3.47
CA PRO A 9 8.15 -14.27 -3.55
C PRO A 9 7.73 -13.05 -4.37
N GLU A 10 8.11 -11.86 -3.93
CA GLU A 10 7.88 -10.59 -4.63
C GLU A 10 8.67 -10.49 -5.95
N THR A 11 9.78 -11.23 -6.05
CA THR A 11 10.52 -11.46 -7.30
C THR A 11 10.76 -12.94 -7.51
N PRO A 12 9.88 -13.63 -8.26
CA PRO A 12 9.97 -15.08 -8.38
C PRO A 12 11.24 -15.59 -9.06
N TYR A 13 11.80 -14.79 -9.96
CA TYR A 13 13.07 -15.06 -10.64
C TYR A 13 14.29 -14.86 -9.73
N GLY A 14 14.12 -14.29 -8.53
CA GLY A 14 15.16 -14.10 -7.52
C GLY A 14 15.28 -15.20 -6.48
N VAL A 15 14.41 -16.23 -6.49
CA VAL A 15 14.48 -17.27 -5.46
C VAL A 15 14.91 -18.63 -6.01
N GLY A 16 15.82 -19.30 -5.31
CA GLY A 16 16.28 -20.66 -5.63
C GLY A 16 16.86 -20.75 -7.05
N GLU A 17 16.34 -21.69 -7.85
CA GLU A 17 16.71 -21.86 -9.28
C GLU A 17 16.10 -20.79 -10.20
N GLY A 18 15.28 -19.88 -9.66
CA GLY A 18 14.62 -18.80 -10.39
C GLY A 18 13.34 -19.28 -11.08
N TYR A 19 12.19 -18.74 -10.66
CA TYR A 19 10.92 -18.96 -11.35
C TYR A 19 10.67 -17.91 -12.44
N PRO A 20 9.81 -18.19 -13.44
CA PRO A 20 9.43 -17.20 -14.45
C PRO A 20 8.86 -15.90 -13.84
N PRO A 21 9.03 -14.73 -14.49
CA PRO A 21 8.46 -13.47 -14.00
C PRO A 21 6.93 -13.50 -14.03
N PHE A 22 6.25 -12.64 -13.25
CA PHE A 22 4.78 -12.63 -13.17
C PHE A 22 4.09 -12.44 -14.52
N LYS A 23 4.68 -11.68 -15.43
CA LYS A 23 4.17 -11.46 -16.79
C LYS A 23 4.29 -12.66 -17.74
N SER A 24 4.91 -13.76 -17.31
CA SER A 24 5.14 -14.94 -18.18
C SER A 24 3.90 -15.81 -18.39
N GLY A 25 2.81 -15.57 -17.66
CA GLY A 25 1.63 -16.44 -17.64
C GLY A 25 1.78 -17.70 -16.76
N TYR A 26 3.00 -18.00 -16.29
CA TYR A 26 3.27 -19.15 -15.41
C TYR A 26 2.47 -19.11 -14.10
N TRP A 27 2.24 -17.90 -13.58
CA TRP A 27 1.58 -17.67 -12.28
C TRP A 27 0.06 -17.54 -12.39
N ASP A 28 -0.48 -17.47 -13.61
CA ASP A 28 -1.91 -17.28 -13.87
C ASP A 28 -2.80 -18.30 -13.14
N PRO A 29 -2.44 -19.61 -13.06
CA PRO A 29 -3.24 -20.56 -12.29
C PRO A 29 -3.32 -20.22 -10.79
N ILE A 30 -2.22 -19.73 -10.20
CA ILE A 30 -2.17 -19.33 -8.78
C ILE A 30 -2.96 -18.05 -8.58
N PHE A 31 -2.76 -17.06 -9.45
CA PHE A 31 -3.52 -15.81 -9.44
C PHE A 31 -5.02 -16.04 -9.58
N LYS A 32 -5.42 -16.88 -10.54
CA LYS A 32 -6.80 -17.31 -10.73
C LYS A 32 -7.35 -18.03 -9.51
N ALA A 33 -6.59 -18.95 -8.91
CA ALA A 33 -7.03 -19.64 -7.69
C ALA A 33 -7.21 -18.66 -6.52
N CYS A 34 -6.33 -17.68 -6.37
CA CYS A 34 -6.45 -16.66 -5.35
C CYS A 34 -7.67 -15.78 -5.55
N ALA A 35 -7.90 -15.32 -6.78
CA ALA A 35 -9.06 -14.54 -7.16
C ALA A 35 -10.37 -15.32 -6.96
N ASP A 36 -10.48 -16.53 -7.52
CA ASP A 36 -11.68 -17.37 -7.48
C ASP A 36 -12.08 -17.77 -6.05
N ARG A 37 -11.08 -17.94 -5.16
CA ARG A 37 -11.29 -18.41 -3.78
C ARG A 37 -11.22 -17.30 -2.74
N ASN A 38 -11.04 -16.06 -3.17
CA ASN A 38 -10.83 -14.92 -2.29
C ASN A 38 -9.73 -15.19 -1.24
N ILE A 39 -8.57 -15.61 -1.73
CA ILE A 39 -7.37 -15.84 -0.93
C ILE A 39 -6.48 -14.61 -1.07
N VAL A 40 -6.02 -14.10 0.08
CA VAL A 40 -5.08 -12.98 0.11
C VAL A 40 -3.74 -13.44 -0.42
N LEU A 41 -3.21 -12.74 -1.42
CA LEU A 41 -1.84 -12.95 -1.89
C LEU A 41 -0.89 -12.03 -1.10
N SER A 42 -0.08 -12.61 -0.24
CA SER A 42 0.98 -11.90 0.44
C SER A 42 2.26 -12.00 -0.39
N LEU A 43 2.84 -10.86 -0.76
CA LEU A 43 4.16 -10.85 -1.38
C LEU A 43 5.18 -11.00 -0.25
N HIS A 44 5.87 -12.13 -0.23
CA HIS A 44 6.93 -12.37 0.73
C HIS A 44 8.12 -11.52 0.33
N ILE A 45 8.45 -10.58 1.21
CA ILE A 45 9.58 -9.69 1.06
C ILE A 45 10.87 -10.44 1.42
N GLY A 46 11.87 -10.36 0.54
CA GLY A 46 13.19 -10.96 0.69
C GLY A 46 13.58 -11.90 -0.45
N GLY A 47 12.64 -12.27 -1.33
CA GLY A 47 12.93 -13.16 -2.46
C GLY A 47 13.90 -12.54 -3.46
N GLY A 48 13.94 -11.22 -3.56
CA GLY A 48 14.86 -10.53 -4.48
C GLY A 48 16.24 -10.24 -3.92
N ILE A 49 16.51 -10.57 -2.65
CA ILE A 49 17.81 -10.29 -2.03
C ILE A 49 18.95 -10.91 -2.84
N SER A 50 18.74 -12.11 -3.40
CA SER A 50 19.75 -12.81 -4.20
C SER A 50 20.06 -12.11 -5.55
N LEU A 51 19.13 -11.29 -6.05
CA LEU A 51 19.29 -10.55 -7.31
C LEU A 51 20.26 -9.37 -7.16
N VAL A 52 20.55 -8.96 -5.92
CA VAL A 52 21.46 -7.85 -5.63
C VAL A 52 22.83 -8.41 -5.28
N LYS A 53 23.79 -8.28 -6.20
CA LYS A 53 25.20 -8.60 -5.92
C LYS A 53 25.81 -7.56 -4.98
N ARG A 54 26.36 -8.01 -3.84
CA ARG A 54 27.02 -7.15 -2.83
C ARG A 54 28.46 -7.57 -2.60
N ALA A 55 29.27 -6.62 -2.13
CA ALA A 55 30.59 -6.90 -1.57
C ALA A 55 30.44 -7.60 -0.20
N GLU A 56 31.43 -8.40 0.19
CA GLU A 56 31.49 -8.96 1.55
C GLU A 56 31.54 -7.82 2.60
N GLY A 57 30.76 -7.95 3.67
CA GLY A 57 30.73 -6.98 4.78
C GLY A 57 29.83 -5.76 4.60
N PHE A 58 28.82 -5.83 3.71
CA PHE A 58 27.80 -4.77 3.60
C PHE A 58 27.02 -4.60 4.92
N ASP A 59 26.53 -3.39 5.18
CA ASP A 59 25.87 -3.04 6.45
C ASP A 59 24.46 -3.69 6.56
N LEU A 60 23.94 -3.92 7.75
CA LEU A 60 22.53 -4.32 7.91
C LEU A 60 21.58 -3.20 7.45
N ASP A 61 21.98 -1.94 7.58
CA ASP A 61 21.20 -0.78 7.13
C ASP A 61 20.99 -0.77 5.61
N ASP A 62 21.94 -1.33 4.85
CA ASP A 62 21.85 -1.50 3.40
C ASP A 62 20.65 -2.40 3.00
N MET A 63 20.27 -3.38 3.83
CA MET A 63 19.12 -4.26 3.55
C MET A 63 17.80 -3.53 3.63
N MET A 64 17.69 -2.55 4.52
CA MET A 64 16.47 -1.76 4.69
C MET A 64 16.15 -0.98 3.41
N ILE A 65 17.17 -0.54 2.66
CA ILE A 65 17.02 0.21 1.42
C ILE A 65 16.71 -0.73 0.24
N LEU A 66 17.45 -1.84 0.12
CA LEU A 66 17.35 -2.74 -1.03
C LEU A 66 16.00 -3.43 -1.16
N THR A 67 15.46 -3.84 -0.03
CA THR A 67 14.26 -4.65 0.04
C THR A 67 13.06 -3.97 -0.65
N PRO A 68 12.73 -2.70 -0.35
CA PRO A 68 11.66 -2.00 -1.06
C PRO A 68 12.02 -1.55 -2.49
N LEU A 69 13.30 -1.44 -2.86
CA LEU A 69 13.68 -1.24 -4.27
C LEU A 69 13.25 -2.43 -5.14
N ILE A 70 13.38 -3.65 -4.62
CA ILE A 70 12.92 -4.87 -5.29
C ILE A 70 11.38 -4.86 -5.42
N SER A 71 10.65 -4.55 -4.36
CA SER A 71 9.17 -4.42 -4.39
C SER A 71 8.69 -3.41 -5.43
N THR A 72 9.50 -2.38 -5.71
CA THR A 72 9.17 -1.38 -6.71
C THR A 72 9.20 -1.93 -8.14
N ILE A 73 10.07 -2.89 -8.44
CA ILE A 73 10.11 -3.53 -9.76
C ILE A 73 8.77 -4.20 -10.06
N ALA A 74 8.24 -4.98 -9.10
CA ALA A 74 6.94 -5.63 -9.22
C ALA A 74 5.80 -4.60 -9.34
N ALA A 75 5.80 -3.54 -8.52
CA ALA A 75 4.79 -2.48 -8.60
C ALA A 75 4.79 -1.78 -9.97
N THR A 76 5.97 -1.53 -10.53
CA THR A 76 6.13 -0.86 -11.84
C THR A 76 5.60 -1.72 -12.98
N ASP A 77 5.94 -3.02 -13.01
CA ASP A 77 5.43 -3.96 -14.03
C ASP A 77 3.89 -4.01 -14.04
N VAL A 78 3.29 -4.00 -12.84
CA VAL A 78 1.85 -3.99 -12.64
C VAL A 78 1.22 -2.68 -13.12
N MET A 79 1.80 -1.54 -12.80
CA MET A 79 1.28 -0.23 -13.20
C MET A 79 1.36 0.02 -14.70
N LEU A 80 2.50 -0.29 -15.33
CA LEU A 80 2.72 -0.03 -16.76
C LEU A 80 1.85 -0.89 -17.68
N SER A 81 1.17 -1.91 -17.15
CA SER A 81 0.16 -2.68 -17.89
C SER A 81 -1.09 -1.87 -18.26
N GLY A 82 -1.30 -0.71 -17.63
CA GLY A 82 -2.47 0.17 -17.84
C GLY A 82 -3.78 -0.36 -17.24
N ALA A 83 -3.75 -1.53 -16.60
CA ALA A 83 -4.92 -2.18 -16.01
C ALA A 83 -5.38 -1.51 -14.70
N ILE A 84 -4.47 -0.89 -13.95
CA ILE A 84 -4.77 -0.20 -12.70
C ILE A 84 -4.81 1.31 -12.94
N LYS A 85 -5.96 1.92 -12.61
CA LYS A 85 -6.17 3.36 -12.79
C LYS A 85 -5.75 4.18 -11.58
N LYS A 86 -5.90 3.62 -10.37
CA LYS A 86 -5.63 4.34 -9.13
C LYS A 86 -5.25 3.42 -7.99
N PHE A 87 -4.32 3.87 -7.16
CA PHE A 87 -4.01 3.24 -5.88
C PHE A 87 -4.65 4.02 -4.74
N VAL A 88 -5.09 3.29 -3.72
CA VAL A 88 -5.53 3.89 -2.46
C VAL A 88 -4.72 3.28 -1.33
N VAL A 89 -3.88 4.09 -0.70
CA VAL A 89 -3.13 3.70 0.50
C VAL A 89 -4.11 3.72 1.68
N MET A 90 -4.46 2.53 2.17
CA MET A 90 -5.34 2.33 3.33
C MET A 90 -4.59 1.69 4.52
N GLY A 91 -3.33 2.09 4.73
CA GLY A 91 -2.48 1.54 5.79
C GLY A 91 -2.75 2.10 7.20
N GLY A 92 -1.89 1.69 8.14
CA GLY A 92 -1.82 2.20 9.50
C GLY A 92 -2.40 1.25 10.54
N CYS A 93 -3.14 1.78 11.52
CA CYS A 93 -3.57 1.05 12.71
C CYS A 93 -5.10 0.95 12.87
N ASP A 94 -5.57 -0.25 13.18
CA ASP A 94 -6.97 -0.51 13.56
C ASP A 94 -7.23 -0.24 15.06
N GLY A 95 -8.50 -0.19 15.45
CA GLY A 95 -8.92 0.02 16.84
C GLY A 95 -10.38 -0.35 17.07
N ARG A 96 -10.89 -0.10 18.28
CA ARG A 96 -12.20 -0.59 18.72
C ARG A 96 -13.40 0.25 18.28
N SER A 97 -13.18 1.49 17.81
CA SER A 97 -14.28 2.40 17.47
C SER A 97 -15.13 1.86 16.31
N LYS A 98 -16.46 1.88 16.47
CA LYS A 98 -17.42 1.51 15.41
C LYS A 98 -17.31 2.42 14.19
N SER A 99 -16.89 3.68 14.36
CA SER A 99 -16.65 4.60 13.23
C SER A 99 -15.62 4.07 12.22
N ARG A 100 -14.77 3.11 12.59
CA ARG A 100 -13.81 2.48 11.68
C ARG A 100 -14.44 1.51 10.69
N ASP A 101 -15.72 1.18 10.84
CA ASP A 101 -16.47 0.43 9.83
C ASP A 101 -16.53 1.21 8.51
N TYR A 102 -16.33 2.54 8.56
CA TYR A 102 -16.02 3.37 7.40
C TYR A 102 -14.99 2.72 6.46
N TYR A 103 -13.85 2.22 6.96
CA TYR A 103 -12.80 1.66 6.10
C TYR A 103 -13.23 0.36 5.41
N THR A 104 -14.08 -0.43 6.07
CA THR A 104 -14.69 -1.62 5.49
C THR A 104 -15.63 -1.25 4.35
N GLU A 105 -16.51 -0.28 4.58
CA GLU A 105 -17.51 0.15 3.59
C GLU A 105 -16.86 0.91 2.42
N PHE A 106 -15.85 1.74 2.70
CA PHE A 106 -15.04 2.41 1.69
C PHE A 106 -14.36 1.38 0.77
N ALA A 107 -13.69 0.37 1.34
CA ALA A 107 -13.03 -0.68 0.55
C ALA A 107 -14.00 -1.47 -0.35
N LYS A 108 -15.23 -1.73 0.11
CA LYS A 108 -16.26 -2.40 -0.70
C LYS A 108 -16.75 -1.54 -1.86
N ALA A 109 -16.85 -0.23 -1.63
CA ALA A 109 -17.40 0.72 -2.58
C ALA A 109 -16.36 1.21 -3.61
N LEU A 110 -15.08 0.90 -3.43
CA LEU A 110 -14.02 1.25 -4.38
C LEU A 110 -14.27 0.66 -5.78
N PRO A 111 -14.16 1.47 -6.86
CA PRO A 111 -14.28 1.02 -8.24
C PRO A 111 -13.35 -0.15 -8.58
N LYS A 112 -13.79 -1.07 -9.43
CA LYS A 112 -13.08 -2.34 -9.68
C LYS A 112 -11.71 -2.20 -10.33
N ASP A 113 -11.36 -1.02 -10.84
CA ASP A 113 -10.09 -0.66 -11.45
C ASP A 113 -9.10 0.03 -10.48
N THR A 114 -9.43 0.06 -9.18
CA THR A 114 -8.54 0.54 -8.11
C THR A 114 -7.88 -0.59 -7.33
N VAL A 115 -6.68 -0.34 -6.81
CA VAL A 115 -5.96 -1.26 -5.91
C VAL A 115 -5.70 -0.60 -4.56
N ILE A 116 -5.95 -1.34 -3.48
CA ILE A 116 -5.62 -0.93 -2.12
C ILE A 116 -4.18 -1.33 -1.81
N LEU A 117 -3.37 -0.37 -1.36
CA LEU A 117 -2.05 -0.61 -0.79
C LEU A 117 -2.16 -0.52 0.74
N THR A 118 -1.69 -1.54 1.45
CA THR A 118 -1.76 -1.54 2.92
C THR A 118 -0.47 -1.99 3.59
N ALA A 119 -0.25 -1.46 4.78
CA ALA A 119 0.75 -1.88 5.74
C ALA A 119 0.18 -1.65 7.15
N GLY A 120 0.45 -2.55 8.10
CA GLY A 120 -0.05 -2.45 9.47
C GLY A 120 -1.46 -3.02 9.70
N CYS A 121 -1.93 -3.00 10.94
CA CYS A 121 -3.15 -3.71 11.34
C CYS A 121 -4.46 -3.11 10.81
N ALA A 122 -4.46 -1.90 10.24
CA ALA A 122 -5.63 -1.34 9.53
C ALA A 122 -6.19 -2.29 8.46
N LYS A 123 -5.31 -3.13 7.87
CA LYS A 123 -5.67 -4.15 6.88
C LYS A 123 -6.85 -5.03 7.31
N TYR A 124 -6.99 -5.31 8.60
CA TYR A 124 -8.01 -6.25 9.10
C TYR A 124 -9.45 -5.78 8.86
N LYS A 125 -9.67 -4.50 8.53
CA LYS A 125 -10.99 -3.99 8.15
C LYS A 125 -11.46 -4.49 6.78
N TYR A 126 -10.54 -4.79 5.86
CA TYR A 126 -10.90 -5.13 4.48
C TYR A 126 -10.17 -6.33 3.89
N ILE A 127 -9.10 -6.83 4.50
CA ILE A 127 -8.28 -7.94 3.97
C ILE A 127 -9.05 -9.27 3.83
N LYS A 128 -10.20 -9.41 4.50
CA LYS A 128 -11.06 -10.60 4.42
C LYS A 128 -12.24 -10.43 3.46
N LEU A 129 -12.39 -9.25 2.85
CA LEU A 129 -13.46 -8.98 1.89
C LEU A 129 -13.12 -9.61 0.54
N ASN A 130 -14.15 -9.93 -0.25
CA ASN A 130 -13.98 -10.38 -1.63
C ASN A 130 -13.99 -9.19 -2.58
N LEU A 131 -12.81 -8.57 -2.76
CA LEU A 131 -12.66 -7.38 -3.61
C LEU A 131 -12.29 -7.72 -5.05
N GLY A 132 -11.92 -8.97 -5.35
CA GLY A 132 -11.52 -9.45 -6.67
C GLY A 132 -10.09 -9.07 -7.06
N ASP A 133 -9.83 -9.13 -8.36
CA ASP A 133 -8.54 -8.87 -8.98
C ASP A 133 -8.66 -7.98 -10.22
N ILE A 134 -7.52 -7.48 -10.69
CA ILE A 134 -7.37 -6.76 -11.94
C ILE A 134 -6.28 -7.48 -12.74
N GLY A 135 -6.67 -8.18 -13.82
CA GLY A 135 -5.72 -8.92 -14.65
C GLY A 135 -4.94 -10.00 -13.88
N GLY A 136 -5.57 -10.67 -12.92
CA GLY A 136 -4.96 -11.66 -12.03
C GLY A 136 -4.31 -11.07 -10.78
N ILE A 137 -4.16 -9.75 -10.68
CA ILE A 137 -3.53 -9.09 -9.52
C ILE A 137 -4.59 -8.77 -8.47
N PRO A 138 -4.48 -9.30 -7.23
CA PRO A 138 -5.46 -9.01 -6.18
C PRO A 138 -5.58 -7.52 -5.90
N ARG A 139 -6.82 -7.04 -5.68
CA ARG A 139 -7.10 -5.63 -5.41
C ARG A 139 -6.66 -5.14 -4.04
N VAL A 140 -6.04 -5.99 -3.22
CA VAL A 140 -5.40 -5.62 -1.95
C VAL A 140 -3.97 -6.14 -1.96
N LEU A 141 -3.01 -5.23 -1.95
CA LEU A 141 -1.58 -5.53 -1.84
C LEU A 141 -1.10 -5.18 -0.44
N ASP A 142 -0.71 -6.21 0.29
CA ASP A 142 -0.26 -6.09 1.68
C ASP A 142 1.26 -6.12 1.76
N ALA A 143 1.86 -4.97 2.11
CA ALA A 143 3.30 -4.81 2.27
C ALA A 143 3.82 -5.31 3.64
N GLY A 144 2.95 -5.60 4.61
CA GLY A 144 3.36 -6.18 5.89
C GLY A 144 2.92 -5.38 7.13
N GLN A 145 3.80 -5.25 8.11
CA GLN A 145 3.59 -4.54 9.37
C GLN A 145 3.58 -3.02 9.19
N CYS A 146 3.32 -2.26 10.26
CA CYS A 146 3.18 -0.80 10.15
C CYS A 146 4.48 -0.11 9.66
N ASN A 147 5.64 -0.66 10.00
CA ASN A 147 6.95 -0.22 9.54
C ASN A 147 7.16 -0.44 8.03
N ASP A 148 6.47 -1.39 7.42
CA ASP A 148 6.51 -1.62 5.97
C ASP A 148 5.78 -0.54 5.17
N SER A 149 5.19 0.46 5.84
CA SER A 149 4.80 1.74 5.22
C SER A 149 6.00 2.43 4.56
N TYR A 150 7.22 2.17 5.03
CA TYR A 150 8.46 2.58 4.35
C TYR A 150 8.52 2.06 2.91
N SER A 151 8.15 0.79 2.70
CA SER A 151 8.10 0.19 1.36
C SER A 151 7.09 0.89 0.46
N LEU A 152 5.91 1.23 0.98
CA LEU A 152 4.89 1.98 0.22
C LEU A 152 5.38 3.39 -0.17
N ALA A 153 6.07 4.07 0.73
CA ALA A 153 6.65 5.38 0.46
C ALA A 153 7.75 5.32 -0.61
N LEU A 154 8.64 4.31 -0.55
CA LEU A 154 9.69 4.15 -1.56
C LEU A 154 9.12 3.77 -2.93
N ILE A 155 8.11 2.90 -2.96
CA ILE A 155 7.38 2.59 -4.21
C ILE A 155 6.84 3.88 -4.82
N ALA A 156 6.17 4.74 -4.04
CA ALA A 156 5.66 6.01 -4.56
C ALA A 156 6.78 6.93 -5.09
N LEU A 157 7.88 7.12 -4.34
CA LEU A 157 9.02 7.94 -4.79
C LEU A 157 9.63 7.44 -6.09
N LYS A 158 9.73 6.13 -6.25
CA LYS A 158 10.34 5.55 -7.44
C LYS A 158 9.36 5.51 -8.62
N LEU A 159 8.06 5.38 -8.39
CA LEU A 159 7.05 5.59 -9.43
C LEU A 159 7.08 7.04 -9.93
N LYS A 160 7.19 8.02 -9.03
CA LYS A 160 7.39 9.44 -9.39
C LYS A 160 8.57 9.59 -10.35
N GLU A 161 9.71 8.98 -10.01
CA GLU A 161 10.91 9.00 -10.85
C GLU A 161 10.68 8.33 -12.22
N VAL A 162 10.08 7.13 -12.24
CA VAL A 162 9.81 6.37 -13.48
C VAL A 162 8.86 7.11 -14.43
N PHE A 163 7.86 7.80 -13.88
CA PHE A 163 6.93 8.62 -14.67
C PHE A 163 7.45 10.02 -14.97
N GLY A 164 8.62 10.40 -14.46
CA GLY A 164 9.20 11.74 -14.65
C GLY A 164 8.34 12.86 -14.08
N LEU A 165 7.66 12.62 -12.95
CA LEU A 165 6.80 13.60 -12.30
C LEU A 165 7.62 14.51 -11.37
N ASP A 166 7.30 15.80 -11.37
CA ASP A 166 7.98 16.79 -10.51
C ASP A 166 7.50 16.70 -9.05
N ASP A 167 6.22 16.39 -8.83
CA ASP A 167 5.60 16.21 -7.52
C ASP A 167 5.16 14.75 -7.29
N ILE A 168 5.36 14.23 -6.08
CA ILE A 168 4.87 12.89 -5.69
C ILE A 168 3.35 12.83 -5.68
N ASN A 169 2.69 13.97 -5.47
CA ASN A 169 1.24 14.09 -5.40
C ASN A 169 0.55 14.02 -6.77
N ASP A 170 1.32 14.07 -7.87
CA ASP A 170 0.81 13.89 -9.23
C ASP A 170 0.62 12.39 -9.59
N LEU A 171 1.11 11.49 -8.74
CA LEU A 171 0.84 10.07 -8.90
C LEU A 171 -0.65 9.77 -8.70
N PRO A 172 -1.20 8.73 -9.36
CA PRO A 172 -2.58 8.29 -9.16
C PRO A 172 -2.72 7.52 -7.83
N ILE A 173 -2.32 8.13 -6.71
CA ILE A 173 -2.31 7.54 -5.37
C ILE A 173 -3.12 8.46 -4.43
N ALA A 174 -4.15 7.90 -3.82
CA ALA A 174 -4.91 8.53 -2.76
C ALA A 174 -4.48 7.97 -1.38
N TYR A 175 -4.48 8.80 -0.35
CA TYR A 175 -4.08 8.40 1.01
C TYR A 175 -5.28 8.49 1.97
N ASN A 176 -5.81 7.34 2.38
CA ASN A 176 -6.93 7.22 3.33
C ASN A 176 -6.47 6.36 4.54
N ILE A 177 -5.73 6.99 5.45
CA ILE A 177 -4.92 6.32 6.47
C ILE A 177 -5.67 6.24 7.81
N ALA A 178 -5.68 5.04 8.40
CA ALA A 178 -6.18 4.82 9.75
C ALA A 178 -5.05 4.94 10.78
N TRP A 179 -5.26 5.63 11.89
CA TRP A 179 -4.26 5.71 12.97
C TRP A 179 -4.86 5.32 14.32
N TYR A 180 -4.01 4.98 15.29
CA TYR A 180 -4.44 4.65 16.66
C TYR A 180 -3.37 4.96 17.70
N GLU A 181 -2.12 4.51 17.47
CA GLU A 181 -1.00 4.66 18.39
C GLU A 181 0.15 5.47 17.77
N GLN A 182 1.28 5.57 18.48
CA GLN A 182 2.34 6.53 18.18
C GLN A 182 3.19 6.11 16.96
N LYS A 183 3.27 4.82 16.60
CA LYS A 183 3.93 4.42 15.35
C LYS A 183 3.20 4.96 14.12
N ALA A 184 1.87 5.03 14.14
CA ALA A 184 1.12 5.68 13.07
C ALA A 184 1.43 7.19 12.97
N VAL A 185 1.76 7.84 14.08
CA VAL A 185 2.14 9.26 14.10
C VAL A 185 3.50 9.47 13.42
N ILE A 186 4.51 8.65 13.71
CA ILE A 186 5.82 8.80 13.04
C ILE A 186 5.74 8.44 11.53
N VAL A 187 4.89 7.47 11.16
CA VAL A 187 4.62 7.18 9.74
C VAL A 187 3.97 8.37 9.04
N LEU A 188 2.99 9.03 9.67
CA LEU A 188 2.39 10.26 9.14
C LEU A 188 3.45 11.36 8.95
N LEU A 189 4.26 11.64 9.98
CA LEU A 189 5.31 12.66 9.89
C LEU A 189 6.34 12.36 8.79
N ALA A 190 6.67 11.08 8.58
CA ALA A 190 7.55 10.67 7.49
C ALA A 190 6.92 10.96 6.11
N LEU A 191 5.63 10.67 5.92
CA LEU A 191 4.93 11.00 4.67
C LEU A 191 4.88 12.52 4.41
N LEU A 192 4.61 13.31 5.44
CA LEU A 192 4.63 14.78 5.34
C LEU A 192 6.03 15.30 4.99
N TYR A 193 7.08 14.73 5.59
CA TYR A 193 8.47 15.06 5.27
C TYR A 193 8.83 14.73 3.81
N LEU A 194 8.32 13.63 3.28
CA LEU A 194 8.47 13.23 1.88
C LEU A 194 7.62 14.07 0.91
N GLY A 195 6.86 15.04 1.42
CA GLY A 195 6.05 15.96 0.62
C GLY A 195 4.68 15.42 0.21
N VAL A 196 4.22 14.32 0.80
CA VAL A 196 2.87 13.78 0.56
C VAL A 196 1.83 14.73 1.15
N LYS A 197 0.82 15.06 0.35
CA LYS A 197 -0.29 15.95 0.68
C LYS A 197 -1.63 15.23 0.57
N ASN A 198 -2.69 15.90 1.02
CA ASN A 198 -4.09 15.47 0.90
C ASN A 198 -4.40 14.14 1.61
N ILE A 199 -3.67 13.85 2.68
CA ILE A 199 -3.86 12.66 3.50
C ILE A 199 -5.17 12.78 4.28
N HIS A 200 -6.11 11.87 4.01
CA HIS A 200 -7.29 11.70 4.84
C HIS A 200 -6.93 10.79 6.02
N LEU A 201 -7.03 11.33 7.23
CA LEU A 201 -6.59 10.69 8.46
C LEU A 201 -7.78 10.45 9.38
N GLY A 202 -8.01 9.18 9.77
CA GLY A 202 -9.17 8.81 10.55
C GLY A 202 -8.95 7.69 11.58
N PRO A 203 -9.99 7.37 12.37
CA PRO A 203 -11.36 7.84 12.22
C PRO A 203 -11.63 9.22 12.82
N THR A 204 -10.69 9.77 13.59
CA THR A 204 -10.72 11.13 14.13
C THR A 204 -9.33 11.71 14.02
N LEU A 205 -9.18 13.04 13.95
CA LEU A 205 -7.85 13.64 14.05
C LEU A 205 -7.25 13.44 15.46
N PRO A 206 -5.91 13.37 15.60
CA PRO A 206 -5.28 13.24 16.89
C PRO A 206 -5.60 14.37 17.87
N ALA A 207 -6.05 14.01 19.07
CA ALA A 207 -6.44 14.96 20.12
C ALA A 207 -5.27 15.82 20.64
N PHE A 208 -4.02 15.40 20.41
CA PHE A 208 -2.83 16.17 20.77
C PHE A 208 -2.51 17.31 19.79
N LEU A 209 -3.22 17.38 18.65
CA LEU A 209 -3.10 18.52 17.74
C LEU A 209 -3.91 19.68 18.31
N SER A 210 -3.23 20.74 18.74
CA SER A 210 -3.90 22.00 19.05
C SER A 210 -4.54 22.59 17.78
N PRO A 211 -5.56 23.45 17.90
CA PRO A 211 -6.19 24.07 16.73
C PRO A 211 -5.19 24.76 15.80
N ASN A 212 -4.18 25.44 16.36
CA ASN A 212 -3.14 26.10 15.57
C ASN A 212 -2.26 25.11 14.80
N VAL A 213 -1.87 24.00 15.44
CA VAL A 213 -1.07 22.96 14.79
C VAL A 213 -1.89 22.24 13.71
N ALA A 214 -3.17 21.95 14.00
CA ALA A 214 -4.08 21.38 13.02
C ALA A 214 -4.21 22.30 11.79
N ASN A 215 -4.40 23.61 11.97
CA ASN A 215 -4.47 24.56 10.85
C ASN A 215 -3.19 24.57 10.01
N VAL A 216 -2.01 24.55 10.62
CA VAL A 216 -0.74 24.44 9.90
C VAL A 216 -0.69 23.17 9.05
N LEU A 217 -1.19 22.04 9.57
CA LEU A 217 -1.23 20.78 8.83
C LEU A 217 -2.22 20.80 7.67
N VAL A 218 -3.38 21.44 7.85
CA VAL A 218 -4.38 21.63 6.78
C VAL A 218 -3.82 22.57 5.69
N GLU A 219 -3.29 23.73 6.06
CA GLU A 219 -2.85 24.76 5.11
C GLU A 219 -1.63 24.32 4.29
N ASN A 220 -0.66 23.65 4.92
CA ASN A 220 0.59 23.28 4.23
C ASN A 220 0.52 21.90 3.55
N PHE A 221 -0.25 20.97 4.09
CA PHE A 221 -0.26 19.57 3.65
C PHE A 221 -1.63 19.06 3.22
N GLY A 222 -2.71 19.84 3.38
CA GLY A 222 -4.06 19.40 3.02
C GLY A 222 -4.56 18.21 3.85
N ILE A 223 -4.06 18.02 5.08
CA ILE A 223 -4.56 16.94 5.94
C ILE A 223 -6.05 17.15 6.18
N ALA A 224 -6.84 16.09 5.96
CA ALA A 224 -8.27 16.09 6.17
C ALA A 224 -8.69 14.96 7.11
N GLY A 225 -9.82 15.13 7.80
CA GLY A 225 -10.50 14.01 8.44
C GLY A 225 -11.27 13.18 7.40
N ILE A 226 -11.74 12.00 7.82
CA ILE A 226 -12.71 11.23 7.04
C ILE A 226 -14.12 11.81 7.22
N SER A 227 -15.00 11.60 6.24
CA SER A 227 -16.39 12.03 6.26
C SER A 227 -17.33 10.85 5.99
N SER A 228 -18.26 10.97 5.03
CA SER A 228 -19.05 9.85 4.53
C SER A 228 -18.26 9.06 3.49
N VAL A 229 -18.53 7.77 3.35
CA VAL A 229 -17.89 6.93 2.32
C VAL A 229 -18.15 7.49 0.92
N GLU A 230 -19.35 8.00 0.67
CA GLU A 230 -19.73 8.51 -0.65
C GLU A 230 -18.97 9.80 -1.00
N ASP A 231 -18.84 10.73 -0.05
CA ASP A 231 -18.13 11.99 -0.26
C ASP A 231 -16.63 11.75 -0.43
N ASP A 232 -16.06 10.91 0.44
CA ASP A 232 -14.63 10.62 0.38
C ASP A 232 -14.27 9.82 -0.88
N LEU A 233 -15.16 8.99 -1.43
CA LEU A 233 -14.93 8.34 -2.73
C LEU A 233 -14.83 9.35 -3.86
N LYS A 234 -15.71 10.36 -3.89
CA LYS A 234 -15.67 11.43 -4.90
C LYS A 234 -14.38 12.25 -4.79
N VAL A 235 -13.94 12.54 -3.57
CA VAL A 235 -12.71 13.32 -3.32
C VAL A 235 -11.46 12.51 -3.63
N LEU A 236 -11.37 11.29 -3.12
CA LEU A 236 -10.14 10.48 -3.17
C LEU A 236 -10.01 9.71 -4.47
N VAL A 237 -11.11 9.31 -5.11
CA VAL A 237 -11.08 8.41 -6.27
C VAL A 237 -11.46 9.13 -7.56
N GLY A 238 -12.42 10.06 -7.49
CA GLY A 238 -12.93 10.82 -8.63
C GLY A 238 -14.25 10.25 -9.10
#